data_AF-F4N2C2-F1
#
_entry.id   AF-F4N2C2-F1
#
_cell.length_a   1.000
_cell.length_b   1.000
_cell.length_c   1.000
_cell.angle_alpha   90.00
_cell.angle_beta   90.00
_cell.angle_gamma   90.00
#
_symmetry.space_group_name_H-M   'P 1'
#
loop_
_entity.id
_entity.type
_entity.pdbx_description
1 polymer ?
#
loop_
_entity_poly.entity_id
_entity_poly.type
_entity_poly.pdbx_seq_one_letter_code
_entity_poly.pdbx_strand_id
1 'polypeptide(L)' 'MFVDTGEAVNDIRKSDLKTGAGFGVRWASPVGPIKLDIAKPIGDNEAHGVQFYIGLGPEL' A
#
# COMPACT_ATOMS: atom_id res chain seq x y z
N MET A 1 9.07 3.53 5.43
CA MET A 1 7.79 4.26 5.27
C MET A 1 7.49 4.32 3.80
N PHE A 2 6.22 4.34 3.40
CA PHE A 2 5.83 4.45 1.99
C PHE A 2 4.56 5.29 1.83
N VAL A 3 4.40 5.85 0.65
CA VAL A 3 3.21 6.56 0.18
C VAL A 3 2.99 6.19 -1.27
N ASP A 4 1.78 5.75 -1.59
CA ASP A 4 1.40 5.31 -2.92
C ASP A 4 0.19 6.10 -3.39
N THR A 5 0.14 6.41 -4.68
CA THR A 5 -0.97 7.16 -5.29
C THR A 5 -1.26 6.62 -6.67
N GLY A 6 -2.54 6.43 -7.00
CA GLY A 6 -2.96 5.97 -8.32
C GLY A 6 -4.45 6.17 -8.56
N GLU A 7 -4.88 6.00 -9.80
CA GLU A 7 -6.29 6.05 -10.22
C GLU A 7 -6.56 5.01 -11.31
N ALA A 8 -7.80 4.57 -11.41
CA ALA A 8 -8.28 3.69 -12.48
C ALA A 8 -9.55 4.31 -13.06
N VAL A 9 -9.41 5.06 -14.16
CA VAL A 9 -10.47 5.89 -14.74
C VAL A 9 -10.73 5.54 -16.20
N ASN A 10 -11.97 5.71 -16.64
CA ASN A 10 -12.36 5.51 -18.05
C ASN A 10 -12.13 6.75 -18.93
N ASP A 11 -11.91 7.93 -18.32
CA ASP A 11 -11.61 9.19 -19.00
C ASP A 11 -10.53 9.93 -18.20
N ILE A 12 -9.33 10.06 -18.79
CA ILE A 12 -8.16 10.62 -18.10
C ILE A 12 -8.35 12.09 -17.67
N ARG A 13 -9.36 12.78 -18.22
CA ARG A 13 -9.67 14.17 -17.87
C ARG A 13 -10.47 14.27 -16.57
N LYS A 14 -11.02 13.17 -16.09
CA LYS A 14 -11.77 13.07 -14.83
C LYS A 14 -10.90 12.33 -13.82
N SER A 15 -10.11 13.08 -13.07
CA SER A 15 -9.22 12.51 -12.07
C SER A 15 -9.99 11.97 -10.86
N ASP A 16 -9.56 10.82 -10.35
CA ASP A 16 -10.03 10.18 -9.12
C ASP A 16 -8.84 9.49 -8.42
N LEU A 17 -7.83 10.29 -8.07
CA LEU A 17 -6.63 9.81 -7.38
C LEU A 17 -6.97 9.29 -5.98
N LYS A 18 -6.48 8.09 -5.70
CA LYS A 18 -6.51 7.46 -4.38
C LYS A 18 -5.10 7.42 -3.81
N THR A 19 -4.97 7.87 -2.58
CA THR A 19 -3.67 7.93 -1.87
C THR A 19 -3.71 7.06 -0.62
N GLY A 20 -2.68 6.23 -0.45
CA GLY A 20 -2.45 5.44 0.75
C GLY A 20 -1.08 5.74 1.35
N ALA A 21 -0.97 5.67 2.67
CA ALA A 21 0.32 5.79 3.36
C ALA A 21 0.46 4.71 4.43
N GLY A 22 1.69 4.26 4.64
CA GLY A 22 1.96 3.16 5.54
C GLY A 22 3.41 3.02 6.00
N PHE A 23 3.57 2.09 6.92
CA PHE A 23 4.85 1.69 7.48
C PHE A 23 5.06 0.21 7.26
N GLY A 24 6.31 -0.15 7.00
CA GLY A 24 6.69 -1.50 6.69
C GLY A 24 7.94 -1.92 7.43
N VAL A 25 7.96 -3.17 7.89
CA VAL A 25 9.16 -3.86 8.35
C VAL A 25 9.59 -4.83 7.26
N ARG A 26 10.89 -4.88 7.00
CA ARG A 26 11.52 -5.85 6.10
C ARG A 26 12.51 -6.66 6.91
N TRP A 27 12.40 -7.97 6.86
CA TRP A 27 13.26 -8.88 7.61
C TRP A 27 13.89 -9.90 6.67
N ALA A 28 15.23 -9.94 6.65
CA ALA A 28 15.98 -11.01 6.01
C ALA A 28 16.00 -12.24 6.92
N SER A 29 14.94 -13.04 6.85
CA SER A 29 14.82 -14.26 7.64
C SER A 29 15.64 -15.42 7.03
N PRO A 30 15.94 -16.49 7.80
CA PRO A 30 16.62 -17.67 7.26
C PRO A 30 15.89 -18.36 6.10
N VAL A 31 14.59 -18.13 5.93
CA VAL A 31 13.75 -18.73 4.88
C VAL A 31 13.46 -17.76 3.73
N GLY A 32 14.10 -16.58 3.73
CA GLY A 32 13.97 -15.55 2.71
C GLY A 32 13.42 -14.22 3.23
N PRO A 33 13.28 -13.21 2.35
CA PRO A 33 12.76 -11.91 2.71
C PRO A 33 11.30 -12.01 3.18
N ILE A 34 11.02 -11.42 4.34
CA ILE A 34 9.68 -11.25 4.89
C ILE A 34 9.34 -9.76 4.91
N LYS A 35 8.14 -9.44 4.42
CA LYS A 35 7.59 -8.09 4.37
C LYS A 35 6.34 -8.03 5.22
N LEU A 36 6.29 -7.03 6.10
CA LEU A 36 5.15 -6.73 6.95
C LEU A 36 4.77 -5.27 6.76
N ASP A 37 3.57 -4.98 6.31
CA ASP A 37 3.09 -3.61 6.09
C ASP A 37 1.78 -3.34 6.82
N ILE A 38 1.66 -2.10 7.30
CA ILE A 38 0.44 -1.52 7.86
C ILE A 38 0.21 -0.20 7.13
N ALA A 39 -0.96 -0.04 6.51
CA ALA A 39 -1.31 1.14 5.72
C ALA A 39 -2.74 1.59 5.95
N LYS A 40 -3.05 2.82 5.59
CA LYS A 40 -4.42 3.35 5.58
C LYS A 40 -4.63 4.33 4.42
N PRO A 41 -5.88 4.52 3.95
CA PRO A 41 -6.21 5.59 3.01
C PRO A 41 -6.01 6.98 3.64
N ILE A 42 -5.59 7.95 2.83
CA ILE A 42 -5.33 9.33 3.23
C ILE A 42 -6.22 10.26 2.42
N GLY A 43 -6.96 11.13 3.11
CA GLY A 43 -7.81 12.14 2.45
C GLY A 43 -9.01 11.57 1.70
N ASP A 44 -9.40 10.32 1.98
CA ASP A 44 -10.58 9.68 1.41
C ASP A 44 -11.72 9.65 2.45
N ASN A 45 -12.91 10.13 2.06
CA ASN A 45 -14.08 10.19 2.93
C ASN A 45 -14.92 8.90 2.90
N GLU A 46 -14.69 8.05 1.91
CA GLU A 46 -15.43 6.80 1.72
C GLU A 46 -14.59 5.61 2.17
N ALA A 47 -13.30 5.58 1.82
CA ALA A 47 -12.37 4.54 2.22
C ALA A 47 -11.78 4.80 3.62
N HIS A 48 -11.87 3.80 4.49
CA HIS A 48 -11.41 3.90 5.88
C HIS A 48 -10.84 2.56 6.38
N GLY A 49 -10.21 2.62 7.56
CA GLY A 49 -9.66 1.44 8.23
C GLY A 49 -8.17 1.21 7.95
N VAL A 50 -7.57 0.38 8.80
CA VAL A 50 -6.18 -0.05 8.68
C VAL A 50 -6.13 -1.35 7.90
N GLN A 51 -5.23 -1.41 6.92
CA GLN A 51 -4.92 -2.59 6.13
C GLN A 51 -3.58 -3.17 6.57
N PHE A 52 -3.51 -4.49 6.63
CA PHE A 52 -2.32 -5.24 7.01
C PHE A 52 -1.93 -6.19 5.89
N TYR A 53 -0.64 -6.27 5.58
CA TYR A 53 -0.11 -7.16 4.55
C TYR A 53 1.13 -7.90 5.06
N ILE A 54 1.21 -9.19 4.76
CA ILE A 54 2.38 -10.02 4.97
C ILE A 54 2.76 -10.76 3.69
N GLY A 55 4.04 -10.75 3.34
CA GLY A 55 4.59 -11.45 2.18
C GLY A 55 5.87 -12.19 2.53
N LEU A 56 6.08 -13.33 1.88
CA LEU A 56 7.30 -14.13 1.93
C LEU A 56 7.76 -14.41 0.51
N GLY A 57 9.03 -14.13 0.21
CA GLY A 57 9.62 -14.39 -1.10
C GLY A 57 10.25 -13.16 -1.75
N PRO A 58 10.71 -13.27 -3.01
CA PRO A 58 11.33 -12.16 -3.72
C PRO A 58 10.37 -10.98 -3.86
N GLU A 59 10.92 -9.77 -3.80
CA GLU A 59 10.17 -8.53 -4.00
C GLU A 59 9.73 -8.45 -5.48
N LEU A 60 8.45 -8.09 -5.73
CA LEU A 60 7.93 -7.81 -7.07
C LEU A 60 8.43 -6.45 -7.57
#